data_AF-A0A964QAX5-F1
#
_entry.id   AF-A0A964QAX5-F1
#
_cell.length_a   1.000
_cell.length_b   1.000
_cell.length_c   1.000
_cell.angle_alpha   90.00
_cell.angle_beta   90.00
_cell.angle_gamma   90.00
#
_symmetry.space_group_name_H-M   'P 1'
#
loop_
_entity.id
_entity.type
_entity.pdbx_description
1 polymer ?
#
loop_
_entity_poly.entity_id
_entity_poly.type
_entity_poly.pdbx_seq_one_letter_code
_entity_poly.pdbx_strand_id
1 'polypeptide(L)'
;MGHALEKSQEPAYYWIRMAEKRAKLLKVERGGWHSFRRAWATARKHMPLQDVMAAGWWRDPSSLQRVYQHADARTIPAVVEVGS
;
A
#
# COMPACT_ATOMS: atom_id res chain seq x y z
N MET A 1 -23.15 24.53 -23.77
CA MET A 1 -22.57 23.16 -23.79
C MET A 1 -21.23 23.21 -23.11
N GLY A 2 -21.03 22.41 -22.06
CA GLY A 2 -19.80 22.36 -21.28
C GLY A 2 -20.06 21.44 -20.10
N HIS A 3 -20.02 20.13 -20.37
CA HIS A 3 -20.36 19.09 -19.41
C HIS A 3 -19.57 19.26 -18.11
N ALA A 4 -20.31 19.07 -17.01
CA ALA A 4 -19.78 19.01 -15.66
C ALA A 4 -18.54 18.13 -15.59
N LEU A 5 -17.59 18.56 -14.75
CA LEU A 5 -16.49 17.73 -14.25
C LEU A 5 -17.08 16.54 -13.50
N GLU A 6 -17.45 15.52 -14.26
CA GLU A 6 -17.72 14.18 -13.77
C GLU A 6 -16.47 13.75 -13.00
N LYS A 7 -16.62 13.55 -11.68
CA LYS A 7 -15.53 13.37 -10.72
C LYS A 7 -14.75 12.09 -11.05
N SER A 8 -13.82 12.19 -12.00
CA SER A 8 -12.76 11.23 -12.23
C SER A 8 -11.91 11.13 -10.96
N GLN A 9 -11.08 10.09 -10.83
CA GLN A 9 -10.32 9.73 -9.62
C GLN A 9 -9.27 10.76 -9.13
N GLU A 10 -9.41 12.03 -9.49
CA GLU A 10 -8.48 13.12 -9.33
C GLU A 10 -8.38 13.76 -7.94
N PRO A 11 -9.40 13.79 -7.04
CA PRO A 11 -9.28 14.56 -5.79
C PRO A 11 -8.11 14.08 -4.91
N ALA A 12 -8.01 12.77 -4.67
CA ALA A 12 -6.95 12.22 -3.83
C ALA A 12 -5.57 12.39 -4.48
N TYR A 13 -5.48 12.19 -5.79
CA TYR A 13 -4.23 12.37 -6.52
C TYR A 13 -3.77 13.83 -6.51
N TYR A 14 -4.68 14.76 -6.75
CA TYR A 14 -4.42 16.20 -6.67
C TYR A 14 -3.88 16.60 -5.30
N TRP A 15 -4.57 16.22 -4.22
CA TRP A 15 -4.14 16.57 -2.87
C TRP A 15 -2.79 15.95 -2.49
N ILE A 16 -2.55 14.69 -2.88
CA ILE A 16 -1.24 14.04 -2.69
C ILE A 16 -0.15 14.78 -3.46
N ARG A 17 -0.38 15.14 -4.73
CA ARG A 17 0.59 15.93 -5.52
C ARG A 17 0.90 17.27 -4.88
N MET A 18 -0.12 17.96 -4.37
CA MET A 18 0.05 19.24 -3.68
C MET A 18 0.84 19.06 -2.38
N ALA A 19 0.60 17.99 -1.62
CA ALA A 19 1.36 17.67 -0.42
C ALA A 19 2.83 17.34 -0.75
N GLU A 20 3.09 16.49 -1.75
CA GLU A 20 4.45 16.15 -2.24
C GLU A 20 5.23 17.41 -2.64
N LYS A 21 4.60 18.33 -3.38
CA LYS A 21 5.20 19.60 -3.80
C LYS A 21 5.54 20.50 -2.60
N ARG A 22 4.63 20.61 -1.62
CA ARG A 22 4.86 21.40 -0.40
C ARG A 22 5.98 20.82 0.47
N ALA A 23 6.06 19.50 0.54
CA ALA A 23 7.11 18.77 1.25
C ALA A 23 8.46 18.75 0.48
N LYS A 24 8.54 19.36 -0.71
CA LYS A 24 9.73 19.41 -1.58
C LYS A 24 10.28 18.00 -1.90
N LEU A 25 9.38 17.02 -2.02
CA LEU A 25 9.76 15.65 -2.37
C LEU A 25 10.03 15.51 -3.86
N LEU A 26 10.98 14.65 -4.22
CA LEU A 26 11.17 14.24 -5.60
C LEU A 26 9.92 13.50 -6.09
N LYS A 27 9.46 13.87 -7.29
CA LYS A 27 8.34 13.18 -7.94
C LYS A 27 8.76 11.73 -8.23
N VAL A 28 8.06 10.79 -7.60
CA VAL A 28 8.23 9.35 -7.89
C VAL A 28 7.38 8.97 -9.10
N GLU A 29 7.99 8.25 -10.04
CA GLU A 29 7.30 7.67 -11.18
C GLU A 29 6.27 6.64 -10.70
N ARG A 30 5.04 6.68 -11.24
CA ARG A 30 3.90 5.87 -10.74
C ARG A 30 3.58 6.08 -9.25
N GLY A 31 3.87 7.28 -8.74
CA GLY A 31 3.48 7.77 -7.41
C GLY A 31 1.97 8.03 -7.24
N GLY A 32 1.59 8.70 -6.16
CA GLY A 32 0.19 8.96 -5.81
C GLY A 32 -0.38 7.94 -4.82
N TRP A 33 -1.71 7.88 -4.73
CA TRP A 33 -2.41 7.03 -3.74
C TRP A 33 -1.93 5.57 -3.74
N HIS A 34 -1.69 5.00 -4.92
CA HIS A 34 -1.27 3.61 -5.04
C HIS A 34 0.08 3.35 -4.35
N SER A 35 1.01 4.31 -4.31
CA SER A 35 2.28 4.15 -3.60
C SER A 35 2.10 4.12 -2.09
N PHE A 36 1.20 4.95 -1.54
CA PHE A 36 0.86 4.91 -0.11
C PHE A 36 0.18 3.59 0.27
N ARG A 37 -0.75 3.11 -0.56
CA ARG A 37 -1.41 1.81 -0.33
C ARG A 37 -0.41 0.65 -0.35
N ARG A 38 0.57 0.67 -1.26
CA ARG A 38 1.67 -0.32 -1.30
C ARG A 38 2.53 -0.25 -0.04
N ALA A 39 3.00 0.94 0.32
CA ALA A 39 3.81 1.13 1.53
C ALA A 39 3.07 0.69 2.81
N TRP A 40 1.77 0.98 2.90
CA TRP A 40 0.92 0.54 4.01
C TRP A 40 0.90 -0.99 4.16
N ALA A 41 0.78 -1.73 3.06
CA ALA A 41 0.77 -3.19 3.06
C ALA A 41 2.15 -3.75 3.39
N THR A 42 3.21 -3.23 2.77
CA THR A 42 4.60 -3.65 3.03
C THR A 42 4.99 -3.46 4.50
N ALA A 43 4.65 -2.32 5.10
CA ALA A 43 4.95 -2.04 6.50
C ALA A 43 4.29 -3.04 7.47
N ARG A 44 3.19 -3.67 7.05
CA ARG A 44 2.40 -4.62 7.85
C ARG A 44 2.61 -6.07 7.44
N LYS A 45 3.64 -6.38 6.66
CA LYS A 45 3.89 -7.76 6.19
C LYS A 45 4.01 -8.79 7.32
N HIS A 46 4.37 -8.35 8.53
CA HIS A 46 4.54 -9.16 9.73
C HIS A 46 3.24 -9.40 10.51
N MET A 47 2.14 -8.71 10.17
CA MET A 47 0.83 -8.88 10.81
C MET A 47 0.05 -10.03 10.14
N PRO A 48 -0.98 -10.58 10.82
CA PRO A 48 -1.83 -11.61 10.24
C PRO A 48 -2.44 -11.17 8.91
N LEU A 49 -2.31 -12.01 7.88
CA LEU A 49 -2.73 -11.68 6.52
C LEU A 49 -4.23 -11.33 6.44
N GLN A 50 -5.08 -12.06 7.17
CA GLN A 50 -6.53 -11.84 7.18
C GLN A 50 -6.91 -10.45 7.73
N ASP A 51 -6.23 -10.00 8.79
CA ASP A 51 -6.47 -8.69 9.41
C ASP A 51 -6.00 -7.56 8.50
N VAL A 52 -4.84 -7.73 7.86
CA VAL A 52 -4.32 -6.79 6.86
C VAL A 52 -5.27 -6.68 5.66
N MET A 53 -5.85 -7.81 5.23
CA MET A 53 -6.83 -7.81 4.15
C MET A 53 -8.11 -7.07 4.52
N ALA A 54 -8.67 -7.35 5.69
CA ALA A 54 -9.88 -6.70 6.18
C ALA A 54 -9.68 -5.18 6.33
N ALA A 55 -8.60 -4.76 6.99
CA ALA A 55 -8.30 -3.34 7.22
C ALA A 55 -7.93 -2.59 5.92
N GLY A 56 -7.27 -3.27 5.00
CA GLY A 56 -6.79 -2.69 3.74
C GLY A 56 -7.73 -2.85 2.54
N TRP A 57 -8.89 -3.48 2.78
CA TRP A 57 -9.90 -3.81 1.79
C TRP A 57 -9.37 -4.62 0.60
N TRP A 58 -8.60 -5.66 0.89
CA TRP A 58 -8.21 -6.67 -0.10
C TRP A 58 -9.19 -7.84 -0.08
N ARG A 59 -9.71 -8.20 -1.26
CA ARG A 59 -10.61 -9.34 -1.45
C ARG A 59 -9.89 -10.65 -1.73
N ASP A 60 -8.68 -10.56 -2.26
CA ASP A 60 -7.87 -11.71 -2.69
C ASP A 60 -6.47 -11.65 -2.04
N PRO A 61 -6.04 -12.71 -1.33
CA PRO A 61 -4.73 -12.76 -0.70
C PRO A 61 -3.57 -12.81 -1.72
N SER A 62 -3.81 -13.27 -2.95
CA SER A 62 -2.75 -13.54 -3.93
C SER A 62 -1.87 -12.30 -4.20
N SER A 63 -2.49 -11.12 -4.24
CA SER A 63 -1.80 -9.84 -4.45
C SER A 63 -0.93 -9.45 -3.27
N LEU A 64 -1.34 -9.75 -2.04
CA LEU A 64 -0.55 -9.43 -0.85
C LEU A 64 0.64 -10.39 -0.70
N GLN A 65 0.37 -11.69 -0.90
CA GLN A 65 1.38 -12.74 -0.79
C GLN A 65 2.48 -12.60 -1.84
N ARG A 66 2.11 -12.37 -3.11
CA ARG A 66 3.08 -12.29 -4.20
C ARG A 66 3.91 -11.01 -4.21
N VAL A 67 3.34 -9.90 -3.73
CA VAL A 67 3.93 -8.56 -3.94
C VAL A 67 4.51 -7.96 -2.65
N TYR A 68 3.98 -8.29 -1.46
CA TYR A 68 4.37 -7.60 -0.22
C TYR A 68 4.86 -8.54 0.89
N GLN A 69 4.40 -9.79 0.94
CA GLN A 69 4.83 -10.77 1.95
C GLN A 69 6.04 -11.60 1.50
N HIS A 70 7.10 -10.92 1.08
CA HIS A 70 8.37 -11.61 0.83
C HIS A 70 8.97 -12.12 2.14
N ALA A 71 9.60 -13.30 2.07
CA ALA A 71 10.35 -13.88 3.18
C ALA A 71 11.37 -12.87 3.73
N ASP A 72 11.48 -12.82 5.05
CA ASP A 72 12.41 -11.94 5.75
C ASP A 72 13.34 -12.78 6.61
N ALA A 73 14.64 -12.72 6.33
CA ALA A 73 15.66 -13.45 7.06
C ALA A 73 15.60 -13.21 8.58
N ARG A 74 15.08 -12.06 9.02
CA ARG A 74 14.95 -11.72 10.44
C ARG A 74 13.75 -12.38 11.12
N THR A 75 12.71 -12.74 10.37
CA THR A 75 11.49 -13.36 10.94
C THR A 75 11.46 -14.87 10.76
N ILE A 76 12.25 -15.43 9.83
CA ILE A 76 12.33 -16.88 9.60
C ILE A 76 12.65 -17.67 10.88
N PRO A 77 13.63 -17.29 11.73
CA PRO A 77 13.95 -18.06 12.94
C PRO A 77 12.75 -18.22 13.88
N ALA A 78 12.00 -17.13 14.09
CA ALA A 78 10.84 -17.13 14.98
C ALA A 78 9.73 -18.10 14.54
N VAL A 79 9.59 -18.36 13.23
CA VAL A 79 8.61 -19.33 12.71
C VAL A 79 8.97 -20.77 13.12
N VAL A 80 10.26 -21.08 13.23
CA VAL A 80 10.74 -22.42 13.63
C VAL A 80 10.67 -22.58 15.15
N GLU A 81 11.06 -21.54 15.89
CA GLU A 81 11.12 -21.56 17.35
C GLU A 81 9.74 -21.58 18.02
N VAL A 82 8.74 -20.91 17.45
CA VAL A 82 7.36 -20.90 18.00
C VAL A 82 6.68 -22.28 17.93
N GLY A 83 7.21 -23.21 17.14
CA GLY A 83 6.67 -24.57 16.99
C GLY A 83 7.53 -25.69 17.56
N SER A 84 8.63 -25.38 18.27
CA SER A 84 9.56 -26.36 18.87
C SER A 84 9.30 -26.60 20.35
#